data_AF-A0A1F3YQ93-F1
#
_entry.id   AF-A0A1F3YQ93-F1
#
_cell.length_a   1.000
_cell.length_b   1.000
_cell.length_c   1.000
_cell.angle_alpha   90.00
_cell.angle_beta   90.00
_cell.angle_gamma   90.00
#
_symmetry.space_group_name_H-M   'P 1'
#
loop_
_entity.id
_entity.type
_entity.pdbx_description
1 polymer ?
#
loop_
_entity_poly.entity_id
_entity_poly.type
_entity_poly.pdbx_seq_one_letter_code
_entity_poly.pdbx_strand_id
1 'polypeptide(L)'
;MCKYAIRWLCAIALLVSAGTARAAFHLWQVNEIYSNADGTVQFIELIALAGGQQFLAGHAISSSQVATTRSFTFSSDLPGDTQGRTFLIGTAGFAALGLVAPDYIVTNGFLFTSNGSVNFAGVDNVTWAALPVDGTMSINRFGATAVNSPKNFAGSTAVISMGGGGQADPADCLFNWAERTYPELFAPAASSSTSAPYYYRYYSQTGAYLGTSSADNHVYYLGPISSDSILDAGALSTWLATAGCSQVPQSPAGADGYGYGP
;
A
#
# COMPACT_ATOMS: atom_id res chain seq x y z
N MET A 1 60.44 -38.94 -21.60
CA MET A 1 59.73 -38.87 -20.30
C MET A 1 58.69 -37.73 -20.29
N CYS A 2 57.87 -37.64 -21.35
CA CYS A 2 57.07 -36.46 -21.72
C CYS A 2 55.56 -36.78 -21.82
N LYS A 3 55.00 -37.55 -20.87
CA LYS A 3 53.58 -38.01 -20.97
C LYS A 3 52.76 -37.96 -19.67
N TYR A 4 53.35 -37.63 -18.53
CA TYR A 4 52.64 -37.58 -17.24
C TYR A 4 52.43 -36.17 -16.67
N ALA A 5 53.19 -35.16 -17.12
CA ALA A 5 53.05 -33.78 -16.62
C ALA A 5 51.80 -33.05 -17.16
N ILE A 6 51.28 -33.46 -18.32
CA ILE A 6 50.15 -32.77 -18.99
C ILE A 6 48.78 -33.24 -18.47
N ARG A 7 48.70 -34.40 -17.82
CA ARG A 7 47.43 -34.93 -17.28
C ARG A 7 46.98 -34.27 -15.97
N TRP A 8 47.87 -33.59 -15.26
CA TRP A 8 47.55 -32.93 -13.98
C TRP A 8 47.17 -31.45 -14.12
N LEU A 9 47.47 -30.82 -15.27
CA LEU A 9 47.13 -29.42 -15.53
C LEU A 9 45.65 -29.20 -15.90
N CYS A 10 44.98 -30.18 -16.50
CA CYS A 10 43.56 -30.06 -16.84
C CYS A 10 42.61 -30.20 -15.64
N ALA A 11 43.05 -30.86 -14.56
CA ALA A 11 42.22 -31.03 -13.36
C ALA A 11 42.23 -29.80 -12.43
N ILE A 12 43.32 -29.01 -12.44
CA ILE A 12 43.43 -27.78 -11.64
C ILE A 12 42.75 -26.59 -12.35
N ALA A 13 42.71 -26.58 -13.69
CA ALA A 13 42.02 -25.54 -14.46
C ALA A 13 40.47 -25.59 -14.37
N LEU A 14 39.89 -26.73 -13.97
CA LEU A 14 38.44 -26.90 -13.80
C LEU A 14 37.93 -26.56 -12.37
N LEU A 15 38.82 -26.20 -11.44
CA LEU A 15 38.48 -25.85 -10.05
C LEU A 15 38.27 -24.33 -9.82
N VAL A 16 38.55 -23.48 -10.81
CA VAL A 16 38.49 -22.01 -10.63
C VAL A 16 37.19 -21.38 -11.17
N SER A 17 36.29 -22.16 -11.76
CA SER A 17 34.96 -21.69 -12.16
C SER A 17 33.83 -22.19 -11.24
N ALA A 18 34.13 -22.44 -9.96
CA ALA A 18 33.08 -22.41 -8.95
C ALA A 18 32.75 -20.93 -8.68
N GLY A 19 31.96 -20.32 -9.57
CA GLY A 19 31.35 -19.02 -9.27
C GLY A 19 30.63 -19.13 -7.93
N THR A 20 30.79 -18.13 -7.06
CA THR A 20 30.03 -18.05 -5.82
C THR A 20 28.55 -18.26 -6.14
N ALA A 21 27.93 -19.32 -5.62
CA ALA A 21 26.48 -19.44 -5.63
C ALA A 21 25.92 -18.32 -4.75
N ARG A 22 25.48 -17.22 -5.37
CA ARG A 22 24.89 -16.06 -4.69
C ARG A 22 23.39 -16.31 -4.57
N ALA A 23 22.96 -16.88 -3.45
CA ALA A 23 21.56 -17.13 -3.12
C ALA A 23 21.21 -16.59 -1.72
N ALA A 24 21.85 -15.50 -1.31
CA ALA A 24 21.52 -14.88 -0.04
C ALA A 24 20.25 -14.03 -0.23
N PHE A 25 19.12 -14.56 0.23
CA PHE A 25 17.81 -13.91 0.35
C PHE A 25 17.08 -14.36 1.63
N HIS A 26 17.71 -15.20 2.45
CA HIS A 26 17.04 -15.95 3.53
C HIS A 26 16.81 -15.11 4.79
N LEU A 27 17.36 -13.90 4.87
CA LEU A 27 17.30 -13.07 6.08
C LEU A 27 16.41 -11.83 5.88
N TRP A 28 15.34 -11.98 5.12
CA TRP A 28 14.23 -11.04 5.07
C TRP A 28 13.08 -11.50 5.96
N GLN A 29 12.42 -10.55 6.62
CA GLN A 29 11.21 -10.80 7.39
C GLN A 29 10.12 -9.83 6.98
N VAL A 30 8.89 -10.31 6.90
CA VAL A 30 7.73 -9.45 6.75
C VAL A 30 7.65 -8.51 7.94
N ASN A 31 7.60 -7.22 7.67
CA ASN A 31 7.60 -6.14 8.65
C ASN A 31 6.21 -5.52 8.80
N GLU A 32 5.56 -5.23 7.67
CA GLU A 32 4.29 -4.49 7.64
C GLU A 32 3.39 -4.99 6.50
N ILE A 33 2.08 -5.08 6.77
CA ILE A 33 1.06 -5.53 5.81
C ILE A 33 -0.15 -4.61 5.89
N TYR A 34 -0.60 -4.11 4.74
CA TYR A 34 -1.73 -3.19 4.63
C TYR A 34 -2.66 -3.57 3.48
N SER A 35 -3.96 -3.31 3.65
CA SER A 35 -4.94 -3.31 2.58
C SER A 35 -5.99 -2.23 2.84
N ASN A 36 -6.47 -1.56 1.79
CA ASN A 36 -7.75 -0.86 1.84
C ASN A 36 -8.92 -1.86 1.68
N ALA A 37 -10.16 -1.38 1.82
CA ALA A 37 -11.37 -2.22 1.85
C ALA A 37 -11.63 -3.04 0.58
N ASP A 38 -11.36 -2.48 -0.60
CA ASP A 38 -11.57 -3.16 -1.88
C ASP A 38 -10.33 -3.94 -2.36
N GLY A 39 -9.22 -3.86 -1.62
CA GLY A 39 -7.95 -4.50 -1.95
C GLY A 39 -7.25 -3.91 -3.18
N THR A 40 -7.68 -2.76 -3.69
CA THR A 40 -6.99 -2.11 -4.82
C THR A 40 -5.67 -1.49 -4.40
N VAL A 41 -5.56 -1.00 -3.15
CA VAL A 41 -4.35 -0.46 -2.57
C VAL A 41 -3.91 -1.34 -1.41
N GLN A 42 -2.83 -2.07 -1.65
CA GLN A 42 -2.24 -2.96 -0.66
C GLN A 42 -0.72 -2.88 -0.77
N PHE A 43 -0.04 -3.16 0.34
CA PHE A 43 1.40 -3.34 0.31
C PHE A 43 1.87 -4.36 1.34
N ILE A 44 3.06 -4.87 1.08
CA ILE A 44 3.84 -5.73 1.97
C ILE A 44 5.24 -5.12 2.04
N GLU A 45 5.68 -4.82 3.25
CA GLU A 45 7.06 -4.40 3.51
C GLU A 45 7.83 -5.55 4.14
N LEU A 46 9.05 -5.78 3.67
CA LEU A 46 10.01 -6.69 4.30
C LEU A 46 11.22 -5.91 4.79
N ILE A 47 11.80 -6.35 5.91
CA ILE A 47 13.04 -5.82 6.50
C ILE A 47 14.15 -6.87 6.49
N ALA A 48 15.36 -6.46 6.14
CA ALA A 48 16.53 -7.32 6.14
C ALA A 48 17.21 -7.33 7.51
N LEU A 49 17.49 -8.53 8.00
CA LEU A 49 18.22 -8.76 9.26
C LEU A 49 19.75 -8.75 9.09
N ALA A 50 20.23 -8.75 7.85
CA ALA A 50 21.65 -8.75 7.51
C ALA A 50 21.91 -8.07 6.16
N GLY A 51 23.16 -7.72 5.90
CA GLY A 51 23.64 -7.37 4.56
C GLY A 51 23.65 -8.57 3.60
N GLY A 52 23.87 -8.30 2.33
CA GLY A 52 24.04 -9.33 1.29
C GLY A 52 22.77 -10.11 0.90
N GLN A 53 21.56 -9.66 1.24
CA GLN A 53 20.30 -10.39 0.99
C GLN A 53 19.59 -10.02 -0.33
N GLN A 54 20.26 -9.34 -1.25
CA GLN A 54 19.62 -8.68 -2.40
C GLN A 54 19.16 -9.63 -3.52
N PHE A 55 19.55 -10.91 -3.49
CA PHE A 55 19.37 -11.84 -4.61
C PHE A 55 17.96 -12.45 -4.66
N LEU A 56 16.97 -11.64 -5.01
CA LEU A 56 15.56 -12.01 -5.02
C LEU A 56 15.10 -12.63 -6.33
N ALA A 57 15.78 -12.39 -7.46
CA ALA A 57 15.34 -12.85 -8.77
C ALA A 57 15.06 -14.36 -8.79
N GLY A 58 13.90 -14.76 -9.31
CA GLY A 58 13.45 -16.15 -9.37
C GLY A 58 12.80 -16.69 -8.10
N HIS A 59 12.85 -15.99 -6.97
CA HIS A 59 12.10 -16.32 -5.76
C HIS A 59 10.68 -15.75 -5.84
N ALA A 60 9.79 -16.22 -4.96
CA ALA A 60 8.39 -15.83 -4.98
C ALA A 60 7.89 -15.36 -3.61
N ILE A 61 6.93 -14.45 -3.65
CA ILE A 61 6.04 -14.15 -2.53
C ILE A 61 4.64 -14.65 -2.88
N SER A 62 3.97 -15.27 -1.93
CA SER A 62 2.60 -15.75 -2.11
C SER A 62 1.69 -15.26 -1.00
N SER A 63 0.43 -14.99 -1.36
CA SER A 63 -0.65 -14.78 -0.41
C SER A 63 -1.68 -15.89 -0.55
N SER A 64 -2.10 -16.47 0.57
CA SER A 64 -3.02 -17.61 0.59
C SER A 64 -4.21 -17.36 1.49
N GLN A 65 -5.37 -17.89 1.12
CA GLN A 65 -6.57 -17.98 1.95
C GLN A 65 -7.23 -19.33 1.65
N VAL A 66 -7.29 -20.20 2.65
CA VAL A 66 -7.82 -21.57 2.54
C VAL A 66 -7.16 -22.33 1.37
N ALA A 67 -7.87 -22.54 0.25
CA ALA A 67 -7.39 -23.31 -0.90
C ALA A 67 -6.87 -22.42 -2.05
N THR A 68 -7.00 -21.09 -1.94
CA THR A 68 -6.58 -20.16 -2.99
C THR A 68 -5.23 -19.56 -2.65
N THR A 69 -4.30 -19.56 -3.61
CA THR A 69 -2.99 -18.92 -3.49
C THR A 69 -2.75 -18.00 -4.69
N ARG A 70 -2.31 -16.77 -4.40
CA ARG A 70 -1.85 -15.77 -5.36
C ARG A 70 -0.34 -15.67 -5.22
N SER A 71 0.42 -15.69 -6.31
CA SER A 71 1.89 -15.72 -6.27
C SER A 71 2.48 -14.69 -7.20
N PHE A 72 3.60 -14.10 -6.80
CA PHE A 72 4.41 -13.19 -7.60
C PHE A 72 5.87 -13.63 -7.53
N THR A 73 6.50 -13.80 -8.70
CA THR A 73 7.93 -14.11 -8.81
C THR A 73 8.72 -12.85 -9.08
N PHE A 74 9.74 -12.57 -8.26
CA PHE A 74 10.60 -11.41 -8.44
C PHE A 74 11.41 -11.56 -9.73
N SER A 75 11.36 -10.55 -10.59
CA SER A 75 12.04 -10.53 -11.89
C SER A 75 13.48 -10.00 -11.82
N SER A 76 13.86 -9.33 -10.74
CA SER A 76 15.17 -8.72 -10.55
C SER A 76 15.60 -8.70 -9.09
N ASP A 77 16.91 -8.59 -8.88
CA ASP A 77 17.52 -8.37 -7.57
C ASP A 77 17.35 -6.92 -7.10
N LEU A 78 17.51 -6.69 -5.79
CA LEU A 78 17.57 -5.35 -5.21
C LEU A 78 18.92 -4.68 -5.56
N PRO A 79 18.96 -3.34 -5.68
CA PRO A 79 20.08 -2.63 -6.31
C PRO A 79 21.34 -2.48 -5.43
N GLY A 80 21.38 -2.99 -4.20
CA GLY A 80 22.50 -2.78 -3.29
C GLY A 80 22.51 -3.65 -2.03
N ASP A 81 23.42 -3.36 -1.11
CA ASP A 81 23.49 -4.05 0.18
C ASP A 81 22.24 -3.79 1.03
N THR A 82 21.86 -4.82 1.79
CA THR A 82 20.56 -4.90 2.46
C THR A 82 20.61 -4.57 3.95
N GLN A 83 21.77 -4.27 4.54
CA GLN A 83 21.87 -4.08 5.98
C GLN A 83 20.96 -2.93 6.46
N GLY A 84 19.94 -3.27 7.27
CA GLY A 84 18.96 -2.32 7.79
C GLY A 84 18.03 -1.71 6.74
N ARG A 85 17.98 -2.27 5.53
CA ARG A 85 17.07 -1.86 4.45
C ARG A 85 15.73 -2.55 4.58
N THR A 86 14.70 -1.89 4.07
CA THR A 86 13.42 -2.50 3.75
C THR A 86 13.30 -2.68 2.24
N PHE A 87 12.33 -3.44 1.76
CA PHE A 87 11.81 -3.27 0.41
C PHE A 87 10.30 -3.39 0.41
N LEU A 88 9.67 -2.75 -0.57
CA LEU A 88 8.23 -2.56 -0.65
C LEU A 88 7.66 -3.26 -1.87
N ILE A 89 6.68 -4.12 -1.62
CA ILE A 89 5.83 -4.71 -2.66
C ILE A 89 4.48 -4.02 -2.57
N GLY A 90 4.07 -3.33 -3.63
CA GLY A 90 2.79 -2.61 -3.68
C GLY A 90 1.89 -3.15 -4.79
N THR A 91 0.57 -3.02 -4.64
CA THR A 91 -0.34 -3.25 -5.77
C THR A 91 -0.20 -2.17 -6.83
N ALA A 92 -0.71 -2.42 -8.03
CA ALA A 92 -0.81 -1.40 -9.08
C ALA A 92 -1.58 -0.15 -8.61
N GLY A 93 -2.66 -0.33 -7.82
CA GLY A 93 -3.38 0.77 -7.19
C GLY A 93 -2.54 1.56 -6.19
N PHE A 94 -1.71 0.89 -5.38
CA PHE A 94 -0.75 1.58 -4.49
C PHE A 94 0.27 2.39 -5.29
N ALA A 95 0.86 1.81 -6.34
CA ALA A 95 1.81 2.52 -7.20
C ALA A 95 1.19 3.78 -7.84
N ALA A 96 -0.09 3.71 -8.24
CA ALA A 96 -0.83 4.81 -8.83
C ALA A 96 -1.06 6.00 -7.86
N LEU A 97 -0.94 5.81 -6.55
CA LEU A 97 -1.00 6.92 -5.58
C LEU A 97 0.18 7.89 -5.72
N GLY A 98 1.32 7.43 -6.25
CA GLY A 98 2.51 8.26 -6.41
C GLY A 98 3.18 8.73 -5.11
N LEU A 99 2.78 8.19 -3.94
CA LEU A 99 3.30 8.58 -2.63
C LEU A 99 4.69 7.96 -2.36
N VAL A 100 4.81 6.65 -2.57
CA VAL A 100 6.06 5.89 -2.46
C VAL A 100 6.10 4.93 -3.64
N ALA A 101 7.20 4.90 -4.38
CA ALA A 101 7.37 3.94 -5.47
C ALA A 101 7.68 2.54 -4.89
N PRO A 102 6.88 1.50 -5.18
CA PRO A 102 7.21 0.13 -4.82
C PRO A 102 8.49 -0.34 -5.51
N ASP A 103 9.25 -1.20 -4.83
CA ASP A 103 10.36 -1.92 -5.45
C ASP A 103 9.84 -3.03 -6.39
N TYR A 104 8.68 -3.60 -6.05
CA TYR A 104 7.96 -4.57 -6.89
C TYR A 104 6.47 -4.28 -6.93
N ILE A 105 5.85 -4.45 -8.10
CA ILE A 105 4.42 -4.22 -8.30
C ILE A 105 3.69 -5.55 -8.52
N VAL A 106 2.63 -5.78 -7.74
CA VAL A 106 1.71 -6.92 -7.88
C VAL A 106 0.33 -6.46 -8.38
N THR A 107 -0.49 -7.40 -8.85
CA THR A 107 -1.88 -7.12 -9.22
C THR A 107 -2.70 -6.68 -8.00
N ASN A 108 -3.70 -5.83 -8.21
CA ASN A 108 -4.70 -5.48 -7.19
C ASN A 108 -5.37 -6.73 -6.62
N GLY A 109 -5.71 -6.68 -5.34
CA GLY A 109 -6.25 -7.82 -4.60
C GLY A 109 -5.23 -8.95 -4.48
N PHE A 110 -3.94 -8.64 -4.33
CA PHE A 110 -2.93 -9.67 -4.06
C PHE A 110 -3.13 -10.28 -2.67
N LEU A 111 -3.28 -9.43 -1.65
CA LEU A 111 -3.53 -9.84 -0.27
C LEU A 111 -5.01 -10.16 -0.04
N PHE A 112 -5.27 -11.20 0.75
CA PHE A 112 -6.61 -11.48 1.29
C PHE A 112 -6.85 -10.67 2.56
N THR A 113 -7.98 -9.98 2.65
CA THR A 113 -8.32 -9.11 3.79
C THR A 113 -8.76 -9.88 5.03
N SER A 114 -9.13 -11.17 4.90
CA SER A 114 -9.52 -12.03 6.03
C SER A 114 -8.86 -13.40 5.93
N ASN A 115 -8.62 -14.05 7.08
CA ASN A 115 -8.08 -15.42 7.21
C ASN A 115 -6.92 -15.71 6.24
N GLY A 116 -6.01 -14.75 6.10
CA GLY A 116 -4.99 -14.73 5.07
C GLY A 116 -3.61 -15.04 5.61
N SER A 117 -2.70 -15.34 4.70
CA SER A 117 -1.27 -15.38 4.97
C SER A 117 -0.48 -14.71 3.85
N VAL A 118 0.76 -14.34 4.19
CA VAL A 118 1.81 -14.04 3.23
C VAL A 118 3.02 -14.92 3.53
N ASN A 119 3.55 -15.57 2.50
CA ASN A 119 4.74 -16.40 2.56
C ASN A 119 5.80 -15.83 1.63
N PHE A 120 6.96 -15.50 2.18
CA PHE A 120 8.12 -15.06 1.42
C PHE A 120 9.07 -16.23 1.21
N ALA A 121 9.10 -16.76 -0.02
CA ALA A 121 10.05 -17.76 -0.52
C ALA A 121 10.21 -19.02 0.36
N GLY A 122 9.20 -19.41 1.15
CA GLY A 122 9.30 -20.51 2.12
C GLY A 122 10.17 -20.21 3.35
N VAL A 123 10.65 -18.97 3.48
CA VAL A 123 11.57 -18.53 4.54
C VAL A 123 10.83 -17.83 5.67
N ASP A 124 9.90 -16.93 5.33
CA ASP A 124 9.10 -16.21 6.32
C ASP A 124 7.62 -16.33 6.01
N ASN A 125 6.79 -16.40 7.06
CA ASN A 125 5.36 -16.55 6.92
C ASN A 125 4.61 -15.79 8.02
N VAL A 126 3.68 -14.93 7.62
CA VAL A 126 2.79 -14.19 8.52
C VAL A 126 1.35 -14.55 8.20
N THR A 127 0.55 -14.79 9.24
CA THR A 127 -0.88 -15.12 9.15
C THR A 127 -1.70 -14.11 9.93
N TRP A 128 -2.92 -13.82 9.47
CA TRP A 128 -3.85 -12.92 10.15
C TRP A 128 -5.30 -13.41 10.05
N ALA A 129 -6.09 -13.06 11.06
CA ALA A 129 -7.54 -13.25 11.01
C ALA A 129 -8.22 -12.19 10.14
N ALA A 130 -7.76 -10.94 10.22
CA ALA A 130 -8.21 -9.82 9.40
C ALA A 130 -7.09 -8.78 9.26
N LEU A 131 -7.01 -8.14 8.09
CA LEU A 131 -6.27 -6.90 7.92
C LEU A 131 -7.20 -5.72 8.27
N PRO A 132 -6.68 -4.64 8.86
CA PRO A 132 -7.38 -3.37 8.86
C PRO A 132 -7.70 -2.98 7.42
N VAL A 133 -8.89 -2.41 7.23
CA VAL A 133 -9.42 -1.97 5.93
C VAL A 133 -9.94 -0.53 6.01
N ASP A 134 -9.59 0.17 7.09
CA ASP A 134 -9.94 1.55 7.40
C ASP A 134 -9.14 2.58 6.59
N GLY A 135 -8.30 2.10 5.67
CA GLY A 135 -7.53 2.94 4.77
C GLY A 135 -6.36 3.69 5.42
N THR A 136 -6.06 3.42 6.70
CA THR A 136 -5.00 4.12 7.46
C THR A 136 -4.15 3.18 8.31
N MET A 137 -4.71 2.13 8.89
CA MET A 137 -3.98 1.20 9.75
C MET A 137 -3.41 0.03 8.94
N SER A 138 -2.24 -0.43 9.32
CA SER A 138 -1.61 -1.66 8.87
C SER A 138 -1.46 -2.61 10.07
N ILE A 139 -0.97 -3.84 9.82
CA ILE A 139 -0.46 -4.71 10.87
C ILE A 139 1.04 -4.94 10.73
N ASN A 140 1.71 -5.12 11.86
CA ASN A 140 3.02 -5.75 11.86
C ASN A 140 2.89 -7.28 11.77
N ARG A 141 4.03 -7.97 11.72
CA ARG A 141 4.09 -9.44 11.65
C ARG A 141 3.43 -10.20 12.80
N PHE A 142 3.22 -9.55 13.94
CA PHE A 142 2.55 -10.13 15.10
C PHE A 142 1.04 -9.83 15.11
N GLY A 143 0.52 -9.18 14.07
CA GLY A 143 -0.88 -8.76 13.97
C GLY A 143 -1.22 -7.51 14.78
N ALA A 144 -0.24 -6.85 15.39
CA ALA A 144 -0.48 -5.59 16.10
C ALA A 144 -0.68 -4.45 15.08
N THR A 145 -1.70 -3.63 15.31
CA THR A 145 -2.06 -2.54 14.41
C THR A 145 -1.26 -1.28 14.68
N ALA A 146 -0.93 -0.54 13.62
CA ALA A 146 -0.30 0.78 13.68
C ALA A 146 -0.70 1.60 12.44
N VAL A 147 -0.47 2.91 12.47
CA VAL A 147 -0.58 3.74 11.27
C VAL A 147 0.40 3.22 10.23
N ASN A 148 -0.06 3.09 8.98
CA ASN A 148 0.77 2.55 7.93
C ASN A 148 1.99 3.45 7.63
N SER A 149 3.14 2.81 7.36
CA SER A 149 4.42 3.47 7.14
C SER A 149 5.26 2.84 6.02
N PRO A 150 4.69 2.54 4.84
CA PRO A 150 5.39 1.84 3.77
C PRO A 150 6.72 2.51 3.42
N LYS A 151 7.79 1.71 3.35
CA LYS A 151 9.14 2.17 3.07
C LYS A 151 9.82 1.28 2.04
N ASN A 152 10.17 1.89 0.91
CA ASN A 152 10.88 1.19 -0.17
C ASN A 152 12.38 1.05 0.10
N PHE A 153 13.10 0.37 -0.79
CA PHE A 153 14.54 0.14 -0.67
C PHE A 153 15.38 1.41 -0.68
N ALA A 154 14.94 2.44 -1.40
CA ALA A 154 15.56 3.76 -1.39
C ALA A 154 15.41 4.49 -0.03
N GLY A 155 14.50 4.03 0.82
CA GLY A 155 14.19 4.60 2.12
C GLY A 155 13.09 5.65 2.10
N SER A 156 12.42 5.84 0.96
CA SER A 156 11.27 6.74 0.84
C SER A 156 10.08 6.14 1.58
N THR A 157 9.38 6.97 2.35
CA THR A 157 8.19 6.58 3.12
C THR A 157 7.15 7.68 3.11
N ALA A 158 5.88 7.30 3.23
CA ALA A 158 4.73 8.18 3.39
C ALA A 158 3.63 7.43 4.13
N VAL A 159 2.64 8.17 4.64
CA VAL A 159 1.42 7.57 5.22
C VAL A 159 0.33 7.54 4.15
N ILE A 160 -0.29 6.39 3.96
CA ILE A 160 -1.58 6.29 3.26
C ILE A 160 -2.65 6.78 4.22
N SER A 161 -3.37 7.84 3.88
CA SER A 161 -4.48 8.32 4.71
C SER A 161 -5.75 8.30 3.88
N MET A 162 -6.17 7.11 3.45
CA MET A 162 -7.54 6.92 2.93
C MET A 162 -8.44 6.89 4.17
N GLY A 163 -8.81 8.08 4.64
CA GLY A 163 -9.15 8.34 6.04
C GLY A 163 -9.97 7.28 6.77
N GLY A 164 -9.39 6.78 7.86
CA GLY A 164 -10.04 6.05 8.93
C GLY A 164 -9.37 6.41 10.25
N GLY A 165 -9.89 7.45 10.91
CA GLY A 165 -9.55 7.81 12.28
C GLY A 165 -8.73 9.09 12.43
N GLY A 166 -9.42 10.22 12.67
CA GLY A 166 -8.84 11.49 13.16
C GLY A 166 -8.50 12.55 12.11
N GLN A 167 -8.42 12.16 10.85
CA GLN A 167 -8.62 13.03 9.68
C GLN A 167 -9.73 12.38 8.87
N ALA A 168 -10.76 13.14 8.55
CA ALA A 168 -11.95 12.67 7.85
C ALA A 168 -11.58 11.82 6.63
N ASP A 169 -12.26 10.69 6.43
CA ASP A 169 -12.34 10.02 5.12
C ASP A 169 -12.45 11.11 4.03
N PRO A 170 -11.74 11.04 2.88
CA PRO A 170 -11.84 12.07 1.86
C PRO A 170 -13.30 12.43 1.52
N ALA A 171 -14.21 11.45 1.52
CA ALA A 171 -15.64 11.65 1.42
C ALA A 171 -16.24 12.37 2.64
N ASP A 172 -15.87 12.02 3.87
CA ASP A 172 -16.26 12.77 5.07
C ASP A 172 -15.77 14.23 5.06
N CYS A 173 -14.55 14.47 4.59
CA CYS A 173 -14.00 15.81 4.42
C CYS A 173 -14.85 16.58 3.39
N LEU A 174 -15.15 15.94 2.27
CA LEU A 174 -16.02 16.48 1.22
C LEU A 174 -17.43 16.77 1.76
N PHE A 175 -18.01 15.86 2.54
CA PHE A 175 -19.34 16.04 3.13
C PHE A 175 -19.34 17.19 4.14
N ASN A 176 -18.33 17.28 5.01
CA ASN A 176 -18.18 18.40 5.94
C ASN A 176 -17.96 19.74 5.21
N TRP A 177 -17.23 19.74 4.08
CA TRP A 177 -17.14 20.90 3.21
C TRP A 177 -18.49 21.26 2.59
N ALA A 178 -19.26 20.28 2.11
CA ALA A 178 -20.57 20.48 1.51
C ALA A 178 -21.58 21.02 2.55
N GLU A 179 -21.60 20.49 3.77
CA GLU A 179 -22.41 20.98 4.90
C GLU A 179 -22.17 22.47 5.20
N ARG A 180 -20.92 22.94 5.08
CA ARG A 180 -20.54 24.34 5.32
C ARG A 180 -20.80 25.24 4.10
N THR A 181 -20.68 24.68 2.89
CA THR A 181 -20.73 25.44 1.63
C THR A 181 -22.17 25.57 1.11
N TYR A 182 -22.98 24.53 1.32
CA TYR A 182 -24.38 24.43 0.86
C TYR A 182 -25.31 23.99 1.99
N PRO A 183 -25.39 24.75 3.11
CA PRO A 183 -26.21 24.39 4.26
C PRO A 183 -27.70 24.27 3.93
N GLU A 184 -28.19 24.92 2.87
CA GLU A 184 -29.55 24.79 2.37
C GLU A 184 -29.86 23.40 1.79
N LEU A 185 -28.82 22.65 1.39
CA LEU A 185 -28.93 21.29 0.88
C LEU A 185 -28.55 20.26 1.94
N PHE A 186 -27.54 20.58 2.74
CA PHE A 186 -26.84 19.64 3.59
C PHE A 186 -26.86 20.08 5.06
N ALA A 187 -28.06 20.22 5.62
CA ALA A 187 -28.27 20.49 7.03
C ALA A 187 -29.36 19.57 7.63
N PRO A 188 -29.29 19.28 8.93
CA PRO A 188 -28.16 19.53 9.83
C PRO A 188 -26.98 18.61 9.48
N ALA A 189 -25.79 18.88 10.04
CA ALA A 189 -24.66 17.97 9.89
C ALA A 189 -25.06 16.53 10.26
N ALA A 190 -24.66 15.58 9.43
CA ALA A 190 -25.14 14.21 9.49
C ALA A 190 -23.99 13.22 9.71
N SER A 191 -24.32 12.05 10.23
CA SER A 191 -23.36 10.94 10.33
C SER A 191 -23.30 10.15 9.03
N SER A 192 -22.12 9.71 8.64
CA SER A 192 -21.93 8.86 7.47
C SER A 192 -22.43 7.44 7.69
N SER A 193 -22.89 6.82 6.62
CA SER A 193 -23.43 5.46 6.54
C SER A 193 -22.98 4.80 5.25
N THR A 194 -23.03 3.47 5.19
CA THR A 194 -22.61 2.69 4.02
C THR A 194 -23.70 1.73 3.60
N SER A 195 -24.03 1.74 2.31
CA SER A 195 -24.89 0.75 1.66
C SER A 195 -24.36 0.53 0.25
N ALA A 196 -23.67 -0.58 0.03
CA ALA A 196 -22.91 -0.82 -1.19
C ALA A 196 -23.77 -0.60 -2.46
N PRO A 197 -23.25 0.15 -3.46
CA PRO A 197 -21.88 0.67 -3.59
C PRO A 197 -21.62 2.04 -2.94
N TYR A 198 -22.56 2.59 -2.17
CA TYR A 198 -22.51 3.97 -1.70
C TYR A 198 -21.99 4.12 -0.27
N TYR A 199 -21.18 5.15 -0.06
CA TYR A 199 -20.85 5.75 1.22
C TYR A 199 -21.50 7.14 1.27
N TYR A 200 -22.38 7.43 2.23
CA TYR A 200 -23.29 8.57 2.13
C TYR A 200 -23.71 9.16 3.48
N ARG A 201 -24.27 10.37 3.45
CA ARG A 201 -24.98 11.02 4.55
C ARG A 201 -26.41 11.35 4.16
N TYR A 202 -27.33 11.20 5.12
CA TYR A 202 -28.72 11.64 4.99
C TYR A 202 -28.98 12.86 5.87
N TYR A 203 -29.49 13.92 5.24
CA TYR A 203 -29.75 15.21 5.87
C TYR A 203 -31.24 15.32 6.20
N SER A 204 -31.57 15.14 7.48
CA SER A 204 -32.96 14.95 7.92
C SER A 204 -33.87 16.17 7.75
N GLN A 205 -33.33 17.40 7.71
CA GLN A 205 -34.15 18.60 7.48
C GLN A 205 -34.46 18.82 5.99
N THR A 206 -33.51 18.53 5.11
CA THR A 206 -33.65 18.78 3.67
C THR A 206 -34.15 17.57 2.91
N GLY A 207 -34.11 16.38 3.51
CA GLY A 207 -34.41 15.12 2.85
C GLY A 207 -33.33 14.69 1.84
N ALA A 208 -32.19 15.38 1.80
CA ALA A 208 -31.13 15.11 0.84
C ALA A 208 -30.24 13.96 1.29
N TYR A 209 -29.67 13.28 0.31
CA TYR A 209 -28.56 12.35 0.43
C TYR A 209 -27.40 12.90 -0.39
N LEU A 210 -26.20 12.87 0.20
CA LEU A 210 -24.95 13.10 -0.50
C LEU A 210 -24.08 11.86 -0.30
N GLY A 211 -23.55 11.29 -1.38
CA GLY A 211 -22.75 10.09 -1.28
C GLY A 211 -21.70 9.96 -2.37
N THR A 212 -20.77 9.04 -2.15
CA THR A 212 -19.76 8.62 -3.11
C THR A 212 -19.97 7.16 -3.47
N SER A 213 -19.74 6.79 -4.72
CA SER A 213 -19.87 5.42 -5.21
C SER A 213 -18.49 4.78 -5.39
N SER A 214 -18.30 3.58 -4.83
CA SER A 214 -17.10 2.77 -5.05
C SER A 214 -17.09 2.02 -6.38
N ALA A 215 -18.21 2.00 -7.11
CA ALA A 215 -18.32 1.30 -8.39
C ALA A 215 -17.67 2.08 -9.55
N ASP A 216 -17.76 3.41 -9.50
CA ASP A 216 -17.35 4.33 -10.58
C ASP A 216 -16.59 5.57 -10.09
N ASN A 217 -16.40 5.74 -8.78
CA ASN A 217 -15.69 6.88 -8.16
C ASN A 217 -16.35 8.24 -8.42
N HIS A 218 -17.68 8.28 -8.47
CA HIS A 218 -18.47 9.50 -8.64
C HIS A 218 -19.16 9.94 -7.34
N VAL A 219 -19.51 11.24 -7.28
CA VAL A 219 -20.34 11.84 -6.23
C VAL A 219 -21.78 11.87 -6.71
N TYR A 220 -22.70 11.47 -5.85
CA TYR A 220 -24.12 11.42 -6.14
C TYR A 220 -24.91 12.25 -5.13
N TYR A 221 -25.93 12.92 -5.65
CA TYR A 221 -26.97 13.58 -4.88
C TYR A 221 -28.30 12.86 -5.10
N LEU A 222 -29.11 12.72 -4.05
CA LEU A 222 -30.49 12.25 -4.14
C LEU A 222 -31.35 13.08 -3.19
N GLY A 223 -32.42 13.68 -3.68
CA GLY A 223 -33.38 14.38 -2.83
C GLY A 223 -34.28 15.32 -3.62
N PRO A 224 -34.95 16.28 -2.95
CA PRO A 224 -36.01 17.08 -3.57
C PRO A 224 -35.60 17.82 -4.85
N ILE A 225 -34.38 18.38 -4.90
CA ILE A 225 -33.88 19.11 -6.07
C ILE A 225 -33.64 18.21 -7.29
N SER A 226 -33.33 16.93 -7.07
CA SER A 226 -33.21 15.94 -8.13
C SER A 226 -34.52 15.20 -8.38
N SER A 227 -35.65 15.69 -7.87
CA SER A 227 -36.96 15.02 -7.94
C SER A 227 -36.90 13.57 -7.44
N ASP A 228 -36.18 13.37 -6.32
CA ASP A 228 -35.93 12.06 -5.69
C ASP A 228 -35.33 11.01 -6.64
N SER A 229 -34.61 11.46 -7.65
CA SER A 229 -33.79 10.62 -8.53
C SER A 229 -32.31 10.79 -8.21
N ILE A 230 -31.52 9.74 -8.41
CA ILE A 230 -30.06 9.83 -8.27
C ILE A 230 -29.54 10.76 -9.36
N LEU A 231 -28.84 11.82 -8.94
CA LEU A 231 -28.16 12.78 -9.78
C LEU A 231 -26.66 12.57 -9.65
N ASP A 232 -25.99 12.28 -10.77
CA ASP A 232 -24.53 12.23 -10.84
C ASP A 232 -23.96 13.66 -10.81
N ALA A 233 -23.22 13.98 -9.76
CA ALA A 233 -22.55 15.27 -9.58
C ALA A 233 -21.14 15.27 -10.20
N GLY A 234 -20.67 14.16 -10.75
CA GLY A 234 -19.38 13.99 -11.41
C GLY A 234 -18.32 13.30 -10.56
N ALA A 235 -17.09 13.27 -11.08
CA ALA A 235 -15.97 12.55 -10.48
C ALA A 235 -15.62 13.03 -9.06
N LEU A 236 -15.40 12.08 -8.15
CA LEU A 236 -14.99 12.33 -6.78
C LEU A 236 -13.69 13.15 -6.68
N SER A 237 -12.71 12.86 -7.54
CA SER A 237 -11.44 13.58 -7.56
C SER A 237 -11.60 15.10 -7.77
N THR A 238 -12.52 15.51 -8.63
CA THR A 238 -12.84 16.93 -8.87
C THR A 238 -13.40 17.60 -7.61
N TRP A 239 -14.31 16.91 -6.92
CA TRP A 239 -14.91 17.43 -5.69
C TRP A 239 -13.92 17.46 -4.52
N LEU A 240 -13.04 16.47 -4.39
CA LEU A 240 -11.97 16.48 -3.39
C LEU A 240 -10.99 17.63 -3.60
N ALA A 241 -10.63 17.93 -4.86
CA ALA A 241 -9.82 19.09 -5.19
C ALA A 241 -10.52 20.40 -4.81
N THR A 242 -11.80 20.50 -5.13
CA THR A 242 -12.63 21.69 -4.85
C THR A 242 -12.80 21.93 -3.35
N ALA A 243 -13.01 20.86 -2.58
CA ALA A 243 -13.20 20.93 -1.12
C ALA A 243 -11.90 21.18 -0.33
N GLY A 244 -10.73 21.19 -0.99
CA GLY A 244 -9.44 21.16 -0.32
C GLY A 244 -9.19 19.84 0.44
N CYS A 245 -9.98 18.82 0.15
CA CYS A 245 -9.89 17.46 0.69
C CYS A 245 -8.98 16.57 -0.14
N SER A 246 -8.17 17.19 -0.99
CA SER A 246 -7.02 16.55 -1.62
C SER A 246 -6.14 16.00 -0.52
N GLN A 247 -5.57 14.81 -0.70
CA GLN A 247 -4.51 14.28 0.15
C GLN A 247 -3.31 15.26 0.05
N VAL A 248 -3.29 16.34 0.83
CA VAL A 248 -2.18 17.30 0.80
C VAL A 248 -1.03 16.73 1.63
N PRO A 249 0.19 16.58 1.06
CA PRO A 249 1.39 16.56 1.89
C PRO A 249 1.60 17.98 2.42
N GLN A 250 1.30 18.23 3.69
CA GLN A 250 1.89 19.38 4.37
C GLN A 250 3.31 19.00 4.78
N SER A 251 4.26 19.25 3.87
CA SER A 251 5.64 19.50 4.28
C SER A 251 5.64 20.73 5.20
N PRO A 252 6.21 20.67 6.41
CA PRO A 252 6.52 21.89 7.12
C PRO A 252 7.62 22.62 6.35
N ALA A 253 7.39 23.92 6.21
CA ALA A 253 8.26 24.96 5.72
C ALA A 253 9.76 24.75 5.98
N GLY A 254 10.56 25.34 5.10
CA GLY A 254 11.97 25.58 5.36
C GLY A 254 12.19 26.13 6.77
N ALA A 255 13.13 25.52 7.48
CA ALA A 255 13.88 26.20 8.50
C ALA A 255 15.20 26.59 7.84
N ASP A 256 15.32 27.90 7.63
CA ASP A 256 16.54 28.59 7.32
C ASP A 256 17.68 28.19 8.27
N GLY A 257 18.89 28.37 7.76
CA GLY A 257 20.11 27.85 8.34
C GLY A 257 20.41 28.30 9.76
N TYR A 258 21.20 27.46 10.42
CA TYR A 258 22.17 27.91 11.41
C TYR A 258 23.48 27.19 11.11
N GLY A 259 24.42 27.96 10.56
CA GLY A 259 25.82 27.59 10.59
C GLY A 259 26.32 27.57 12.02
N TYR A 260 27.21 26.62 12.30
CA TYR A 260 28.12 26.68 13.45
C TYR A 260 29.51 26.30 12.94
N GLY A 261 30.32 27.32 12.65
CA GLY A 261 31.71 27.35 13.12
C GLY A 261 31.71 27.97 14.53
N PRO A 262 32.83 27.98 15.28
CA PRO A 262 34.21 28.11 14.81
C PRO A 262 34.99 26.81 14.63
#